data_AF-A0A942R1E1-F1
#
_entry.id   AF-A0A942R1E1-F1
#
_cell.length_a   1.000
_cell.length_b   1.000
_cell.length_c   1.000
_cell.angle_alpha   90.00
_cell.angle_beta   90.00
_cell.angle_gamma   90.00
#
_symmetry.space_group_name_H-M   'P 1'
#
loop_
_entity.id
_entity.type
_entity.pdbx_description
1 polymer ?
#
loop_
_entity_poly.entity_id
_entity_poly.type
_entity_poly.pdbx_seq_one_letter_code
_entity_poly.pdbx_strand_id
1 'polypeptide(L)'
;MGRIIGIDLGTTNSCVSIMEGNTTKVIENSEGARTTPSIVAYQEDGEVLVGASAKRQAVTNPRNTLYAIKRLIGRKFTEKEVQKDIDLMPYSIVAADNGDAWVEVRGKKLSAQQVSADILRKMKKTAE
;
A
#
# COMPACT_ATOMS: atom_id res chain seq x y z
N MET A 1 21.74 8.05 -16.27
CA MET A 1 21.52 8.87 -15.06
C MET A 1 20.01 9.00 -14.89
N GLY A 2 19.44 8.45 -13.82
CA GLY A 2 17.97 8.36 -13.65
C GLY A 2 17.36 9.70 -13.24
N ARG A 3 16.06 9.89 -13.52
CA ARG A 3 15.29 11.02 -12.98
C ARG A 3 14.94 10.75 -11.51
N ILE A 4 15.10 11.75 -10.65
CA ILE A 4 14.56 11.69 -9.28
C ILE A 4 13.06 11.96 -9.36
N ILE A 5 12.26 11.09 -8.75
CA ILE A 5 10.80 11.17 -8.73
C ILE A 5 10.32 11.61 -7.33
N GLY A 6 9.25 12.39 -7.28
CA GLY A 6 8.55 12.74 -6.04
C GLY A 6 7.38 11.79 -5.83
N ILE A 7 7.34 11.07 -4.70
CA ILE A 7 6.22 10.19 -4.36
C ILE A 7 5.57 10.69 -3.08
N ASP A 8 4.28 11.05 -3.16
CA ASP A 8 3.41 11.12 -2.00
C ASP A 8 2.82 9.74 -1.74
N LEU A 9 3.31 9.06 -0.69
CA LEU A 9 2.78 7.79 -0.22
C LEU A 9 1.72 8.04 0.85
N GLY A 10 0.47 8.27 0.44
CA GLY A 10 -0.64 8.56 1.35
C GLY A 10 -1.34 7.32 1.90
N THR A 11 -2.15 7.50 2.95
CA THR A 11 -2.91 6.41 3.60
C THR A 11 -3.96 5.82 2.67
N THR A 12 -4.63 6.66 1.88
CA THR A 12 -5.76 6.28 1.01
C THR A 12 -5.38 6.30 -0.46
N ASN A 13 -4.63 7.32 -0.88
CA ASN A 13 -4.16 7.48 -2.24
C ASN A 13 -2.69 7.86 -2.22
N SER A 14 -1.98 7.47 -3.28
CA SER A 14 -0.61 7.86 -3.56
C SER A 14 -0.53 8.59 -4.88
N CYS A 15 0.49 9.43 -5.04
CA CYS A 15 0.70 10.27 -6.21
C CYS A 15 2.19 10.28 -6.55
N VAL A 16 2.52 10.38 -7.84
CA VAL A 16 3.91 10.50 -8.30
C VAL A 16 4.07 11.69 -9.25
N SER A 17 5.17 12.40 -9.10
CA SER A 17 5.54 13.55 -9.91
C SER A 17 6.99 13.50 -10.37
N ILE A 18 7.27 14.23 -11.45
CA ILE A 18 8.62 14.48 -11.97
C ILE A 18 8.82 15.97 -12.20
N MET A 19 10.09 16.36 -12.31
CA MET A 19 10.49 17.66 -12.83
C MET A 19 10.61 17.58 -14.36
N GLU A 20 9.87 18.42 -15.08
CA GLU A 20 10.04 18.68 -16.51
C GLU A 20 10.59 20.11 -16.67
N GLY A 21 11.91 20.24 -16.84
CA GLY A 21 12.58 21.55 -16.78
C GLY A 21 12.41 22.17 -15.39
N ASN A 22 11.80 23.35 -15.32
CA ASN A 22 11.55 24.08 -14.07
C ASN A 22 10.12 23.88 -13.52
N THR A 23 9.31 23.02 -14.14
CA THR A 23 7.93 22.78 -13.69
C THR A 23 7.77 21.37 -13.13
N THR A 24 6.96 21.25 -12.08
CA THR A 24 6.55 19.97 -11.50
C THR A 24 5.33 19.43 -12.25
N LYS A 25 5.38 18.17 -12.66
CA LYS A 25 4.27 17.50 -13.34
C LYS A 25 3.88 16.22 -12.61
N VAL A 26 2.60 16.11 -12.25
CA VAL A 26 2.00 14.86 -11.76
C VAL A 26 1.76 13.94 -12.93
N ILE A 27 2.16 12.67 -12.80
CA ILE A 27 2.06 11.66 -13.84
C ILE A 27 0.77 10.85 -13.67
N GLU A 28 0.12 10.53 -14.79
CA GLU A 28 -1.03 9.62 -14.82
C GLU A 28 -0.56 8.17 -14.74
N ASN A 29 -1.22 7.36 -13.92
CA ASN A 29 -0.95 5.92 -13.86
C ASN A 29 -1.49 5.19 -15.10
N SER A 30 -1.21 3.88 -15.19
CA SER A 30 -1.70 2.99 -16.25
C SER A 30 -3.23 2.96 -16.39
N GLU A 31 -3.98 3.43 -15.40
CA GLU A 31 -5.43 3.53 -15.42
C GLU A 31 -5.94 4.93 -15.82
N GLY A 32 -5.06 5.85 -16.22
CA GLY A 32 -5.39 7.22 -16.63
C GLY A 32 -5.69 8.17 -15.47
N ALA A 33 -5.42 7.78 -14.22
CA ALA A 33 -5.67 8.59 -13.04
C ALA A 33 -4.37 9.22 -12.50
N ARG A 34 -4.45 10.46 -12.02
CA ARG A 34 -3.31 11.18 -11.41
C ARG A 34 -3.01 10.77 -9.97
N THR A 35 -3.85 9.93 -9.38
CA THR A 35 -3.60 9.29 -8.08
C THR A 35 -3.92 7.81 -8.18
N THR A 36 -3.28 7.01 -7.34
CA THR A 36 -3.48 5.57 -7.24
C THR A 36 -3.93 5.22 -5.83
N PRO A 37 -5.02 4.44 -5.66
CA PRO A 37 -5.41 3.96 -4.34
C PRO A 37 -4.25 3.24 -3.63
N SER A 38 -4.00 3.58 -2.36
CA SER A 38 -3.00 2.93 -1.50
C SER A 38 -3.56 1.60 -0.97
N ILE A 39 -3.88 0.72 -1.91
CA ILE A 39 -4.55 -0.56 -1.68
C ILE A 39 -3.77 -1.64 -2.41
N VAL A 40 -3.49 -2.74 -1.72
CA VAL A 40 -2.77 -3.90 -2.24
C VAL A 40 -3.62 -5.14 -1.98
N ALA A 41 -3.77 -6.01 -2.97
CA ALA A 41 -4.48 -7.27 -2.80
C ALA A 41 -3.63 -8.44 -3.28
N TYR A 42 -3.66 -9.53 -2.51
CA TYR A 42 -2.91 -10.74 -2.79
C TYR A 42 -3.86 -11.86 -3.24
N GLN A 43 -3.67 -12.32 -4.47
CA GLN A 43 -4.48 -13.37 -5.07
C GLN A 43 -4.00 -14.78 -4.67
N GLU A 44 -4.83 -15.78 -4.95
CA GLU A 44 -4.55 -17.19 -4.64
C GLU A 44 -3.40 -17.75 -5.46
N ASP A 45 -3.33 -17.34 -6.72
CA ASP A 45 -2.28 -17.71 -7.68
C ASP A 45 -0.94 -16.98 -7.43
N GLY A 46 -0.89 -16.11 -6.42
CA GLY A 46 0.28 -15.30 -6.07
C GLY A 46 0.38 -13.96 -6.80
N GLU A 47 -0.60 -13.60 -7.64
CA GLU A 47 -0.67 -12.27 -8.23
C GLU A 47 -0.85 -11.19 -7.16
N VAL A 48 -0.14 -10.07 -7.32
CA VAL A 48 -0.27 -8.89 -6.45
C VAL A 48 -0.90 -7.75 -7.24
N LEU A 49 -2.12 -7.39 -6.87
CA LEU A 49 -2.84 -6.26 -7.43
C LEU A 49 -2.57 -5.00 -6.60
N VAL A 50 -2.40 -3.86 -7.26
CA VAL A 50 -2.16 -2.57 -6.59
C VAL A 50 -3.00 -1.48 -7.24
N GLY A 51 -3.60 -0.61 -6.42
CA GLY A 51 -4.36 0.54 -6.91
C GLY A 51 -5.80 0.21 -7.25
N ALA A 52 -6.26 0.69 -8.41
CA ALA A 52 -7.66 0.54 -8.81
C ALA A 52 -8.08 -0.92 -8.99
N SER A 53 -7.19 -1.80 -9.48
CA SER A 53 -7.44 -3.23 -9.60
C SER A 53 -7.68 -3.88 -8.23
N ALA A 54 -6.83 -3.60 -7.24
CA ALA A 54 -7.01 -4.06 -5.86
C ALA A 54 -8.31 -3.50 -5.25
N LYS A 55 -8.61 -2.21 -5.46
CA LYS A 55 -9.83 -1.58 -4.95
C LYS A 55 -11.11 -2.27 -5.46
N ARG A 56 -11.15 -2.66 -6.74
CA ARG A 56 -12.35 -3.27 -7.36
C ARG A 56 -12.74 -4.60 -6.73
N GLN A 57 -11.77 -5.41 -6.31
CA GLN A 57 -12.01 -6.73 -5.73
C GLN A 57 -12.05 -6.75 -4.19
N ALA A 58 -11.93 -5.59 -3.53
CA ALA A 58 -11.86 -5.50 -2.07
C ALA A 58 -13.10 -6.08 -1.37
N VAL A 59 -14.27 -6.00 -2.02
CA VAL A 59 -15.54 -6.52 -1.48
C VAL A 59 -15.60 -8.04 -1.52
N THR A 60 -15.06 -8.67 -2.57
CA THR A 60 -15.09 -10.13 -2.75
C THR A 60 -13.89 -10.83 -2.11
N ASN A 61 -12.82 -10.11 -1.81
CA ASN A 61 -11.61 -10.63 -1.17
C ASN A 61 -11.14 -9.76 0.02
N PRO A 62 -12.00 -9.53 1.03
CA PRO A 62 -11.74 -8.53 2.06
C PRO A 62 -10.55 -8.88 2.97
N ARG A 63 -10.33 -10.18 3.25
CA ARG A 63 -9.25 -10.64 4.15
C ARG A 63 -7.86 -10.54 3.54
N ASN A 64 -7.74 -10.56 2.21
CA ASN A 64 -6.45 -10.49 1.51
C ASN A 64 -6.28 -9.17 0.75
N THR A 65 -7.13 -8.17 1.03
CA THR A 65 -7.04 -6.83 0.49
C THR A 65 -6.68 -5.85 1.58
N LEU A 66 -5.48 -5.31 1.48
CA LEU A 66 -4.86 -4.44 2.47
C LEU A 66 -5.03 -2.97 2.06
N TYR A 67 -5.51 -2.16 2.99
CA TYR A 67 -5.66 -0.72 2.84
C TYR A 67 -5.39 0.00 4.16
N ALA A 68 -5.12 1.30 4.10
CA ALA A 68 -4.76 2.11 5.26
C ALA A 68 -3.50 1.62 6.03
N ILE A 69 -2.66 0.81 5.39
CA ILE A 69 -1.45 0.22 5.99
C ILE A 69 -0.48 1.27 6.54
N LYS A 70 -0.50 2.50 6.01
CA LYS A 70 0.28 3.63 6.55
C LYS A 70 -0.01 3.89 8.03
N ARG A 71 -1.19 3.49 8.54
CA ARG A 71 -1.52 3.56 9.97
C ARG A 71 -0.69 2.62 10.83
N LEU A 72 -0.22 1.51 10.28
CA LEU A 72 0.55 0.47 11.00
C LEU A 72 2.07 0.66 10.89
N ILE A 73 2.55 1.41 9.89
CA ILE A 73 3.99 1.62 9.68
C ILE A 73 4.64 2.21 10.94
N GLY A 74 5.66 1.51 11.44
CA GLY A 74 6.46 1.96 12.58
C GLY A 74 5.77 1.84 13.94
N ARG A 75 4.60 1.18 14.03
CA ARG A 75 3.88 0.97 15.28
C ARG A 75 4.15 -0.39 15.91
N LYS A 76 4.06 -0.44 17.23
CA LYS A 76 4.01 -1.70 17.98
C LYS A 76 2.61 -2.29 17.97
N PHE A 77 2.53 -3.61 17.92
CA PHE A 77 1.26 -4.35 17.94
C PHE A 77 0.39 -3.96 19.13
N THR A 78 1.01 -3.75 20.30
CA THR A 78 0.32 -3.45 21.57
C THR A 78 -0.15 -1.99 21.70
N GLU A 79 0.12 -1.11 20.74
CA GLU A 79 -0.36 0.27 20.79
C GLU A 79 -1.89 0.35 20.73
N LYS A 80 -2.48 1.25 21.53
CA LYS A 80 -3.94 1.44 21.59
C LYS A 80 -4.59 1.69 20.22
N GLU A 81 -3.92 2.46 19.36
CA GLU A 81 -4.45 2.74 18.01
C GLU A 81 -4.41 1.49 17.10
N VAL A 82 -3.39 0.64 17.23
CA VAL A 82 -3.33 -0.64 16.50
C VAL A 82 -4.40 -1.60 17.01
N GLN A 83 -4.60 -1.68 18.33
CA GLN A 83 -5.64 -2.54 18.92
C GLN A 83 -7.04 -2.15 18.45
N LYS A 84 -7.34 -0.86 18.31
CA LYS A 84 -8.60 -0.40 17.69
C LYS A 84 -8.69 -0.82 16.22
N ASP A 85 -7.62 -0.70 15.45
CA ASP A 85 -7.62 -1.07 14.04
C ASP A 85 -7.81 -2.58 13.85
N ILE A 86 -7.37 -3.44 14.78
CA ILE A 86 -7.62 -4.91 14.75
C ILE A 86 -9.13 -5.21 14.68
N ASP A 87 -9.94 -4.51 15.48
CA ASP A 87 -11.39 -4.74 15.53
C ASP A 87 -12.14 -4.18 14.30
N LEU A 88 -11.52 -3.21 13.61
CA LEU A 88 -12.15 -2.49 12.49
C LEU A 88 -11.77 -3.05 11.12
N MET A 89 -10.58 -3.63 11.00
CA MET A 89 -10.04 -4.06 9.71
C MET A 89 -10.49 -5.49 9.37
N PRO A 90 -10.83 -5.77 8.09
CA PRO A 90 -11.23 -7.11 7.67
C PRO A 90 -10.05 -8.06 7.47
N TYR A 91 -8.83 -7.55 7.39
CA TYR A 91 -7.60 -8.32 7.25
C TYR A 91 -6.92 -8.53 8.61
N SER A 92 -6.09 -9.56 8.71
CA SER A 92 -5.41 -9.90 9.96
C SER A 92 -4.24 -8.95 10.24
N ILE A 93 -4.25 -8.33 11.42
CA ILE A 93 -3.11 -7.60 11.98
C ILE A 93 -2.52 -8.46 13.09
N VAL A 94 -1.21 -8.70 13.05
CA VAL A 94 -0.51 -9.67 13.92
C VAL A 94 0.75 -9.06 14.52
N ALA A 95 1.18 -9.60 15.65
CA ALA A 95 2.49 -9.29 16.21
C ALA A 95 3.60 -9.99 15.42
N ALA A 96 4.62 -9.23 15.03
CA ALA A 96 5.92 -9.77 14.64
C ALA A 96 6.73 -10.20 15.88
N ASP A 97 7.80 -10.95 15.65
CA ASP A 97 8.66 -11.47 16.73
C ASP A 97 9.32 -10.35 17.56
N ASN A 98 9.51 -9.17 16.95
CA ASN A 98 10.03 -7.96 17.62
C ASN A 98 8.92 -7.06 18.22
N GLY A 99 7.67 -7.53 18.22
CA GLY A 99 6.50 -6.82 18.73
C GLY A 99 5.92 -5.75 17.79
N ASP A 100 6.43 -5.60 16.57
CA ASP A 100 5.87 -4.66 15.59
C ASP A 100 4.50 -5.11 15.07
N ALA A 101 3.67 -4.16 14.69
CA ALA A 101 2.38 -4.42 14.03
C ALA A 101 2.63 -4.83 12.57
N TRP A 102 2.40 -6.11 12.27
CA TRP A 102 2.45 -6.68 10.93
C TRP A 102 1.05 -7.09 10.48
N VAL A 103 0.94 -7.56 9.25
CA VAL A 103 -0.29 -8.14 8.71
C VAL A 103 -0.05 -9.58 8.29
N GLU A 104 -1.10 -10.39 8.30
CA GLU A 104 -1.05 -11.76 7.80
C GLU A 104 -2.02 -11.93 6.64
N VAL A 105 -1.48 -12.41 5.52
CA VAL A 105 -2.25 -12.65 4.30
C VAL A 105 -1.90 -14.04 3.79
N ARG A 106 -2.92 -14.90 3.62
CA ARG A 106 -2.74 -16.29 3.15
C ARG A 106 -1.63 -17.06 3.88
N GLY A 107 -1.60 -16.95 5.23
CA GLY A 107 -0.61 -17.62 6.08
C GLY A 107 0.79 -17.01 6.07
N LYS A 108 1.00 -15.89 5.36
CA LYS A 108 2.28 -15.19 5.30
C LYS A 108 2.21 -13.91 6.12
N LYS A 109 3.12 -13.77 7.09
CA LYS A 109 3.32 -12.52 7.83
C LYS A 109 4.12 -11.54 6.97
N LEU A 110 3.61 -10.33 6.83
CA LEU A 110 4.20 -9.24 6.05
C LEU A 110 4.31 -7.98 6.91
N SER A 111 5.44 -7.30 6.82
CA SER A 111 5.61 -5.99 7.44
C SER A 111 4.79 -4.91 6.68
N ALA A 112 4.36 -3.88 7.39
CA ALA A 112 3.67 -2.73 6.79
C ALA A 112 4.52 -2.04 5.69
N GLN A 113 5.85 -2.09 5.84
CA GLN A 113 6.83 -1.60 4.87
C GLN A 113 6.84 -2.42 3.59
N GLN A 114 6.77 -3.76 3.67
CA GLN A 114 6.70 -4.63 2.49
C GLN A 114 5.44 -4.34 1.66
N VAL A 115 4.28 -4.21 2.32
CA VAL A 115 3.03 -3.89 1.62
C VAL A 115 3.10 -2.50 1.00
N SER A 116 3.67 -1.52 1.72
CA SER A 116 3.86 -0.17 1.19
C SER A 116 4.86 -0.13 0.03
N ALA A 117 5.82 -1.05 -0.01
CA ALA A 117 6.75 -1.19 -1.12
C ALA A 117 6.06 -1.60 -2.42
N ASP A 118 4.97 -2.37 -2.38
CA ASP A 118 4.18 -2.68 -3.59
C ASP A 118 3.52 -1.44 -4.18
N ILE A 119 3.05 -0.52 -3.33
CA ILE A 119 2.54 0.78 -3.74
C ILE A 119 3.67 1.61 -4.37
N LEU A 120 4.82 1.70 -3.71
CA LEU A 120 5.99 2.42 -4.23
C LEU A 120 6.51 1.84 -5.55
N ARG A 121 6.49 0.51 -5.74
CA ARG A 121 6.84 -0.14 -7.01
C ARG A 121 5.89 0.27 -8.13
N LYS A 122 4.58 0.38 -7.86
CA LYS A 122 3.63 0.91 -8.87
C LYS A 122 3.92 2.37 -9.18
N MET A 123 4.22 3.21 -8.17
CA MET A 123 4.56 4.63 -8.39
C MET A 123 5.84 4.79 -9.21
N LYS A 124 6.85 3.97 -8.92
CA LYS A 124 8.08 3.90 -9.72
C LYS A 124 7.79 3.53 -11.17
N LYS A 125 7.04 2.43 -11.40
CA LYS A 125 6.65 2.00 -12.76
C LYS A 125 5.85 3.06 -13.51
N THR A 126 5.01 3.84 -12.84
CA THR A 126 4.27 4.95 -13.45
C THR A 126 5.19 6.07 -13.95
N ALA A 127 6.36 6.25 -13.33
CA ALA A 127 7.30 7.31 -13.68
C ALA A 127 8.45 6.85 -14.61
N GLU A 128 8.56 5.54 -14.87
CA GLU A 128 9.48 4.92 -15.82
C GLU A 128 8.88 4.89 -17.23
#